data_AF-A0A0G1YNF4-F1
#
_entry.id   AF-A0A0G1YNF4-F1
#
_cell.length_a   1.000
_cell.length_b   1.000
_cell.length_c   1.000
_cell.angle_alpha   90.00
_cell.angle_beta   90.00
_cell.angle_gamma   90.00
#
_symmetry.space_group_name_H-M   'P 1'
#
loop_
_entity.id
_entity.type
_entity.pdbx_description
1 polymer ?
#
loop_
_entity_poly.entity_id
_entity_poly.type
_entity_poly.pdbx_seq_one_letter_code
_entity_poly.pdbx_strand_id
1 'polypeptide(L)'
;MRFVPSIAGRLHSAFRQFRWKSALVGVVTPLLLAGGYGVVFGGDGVQGIAGEIVTIGRRDIVLSIKALGTVTLANEQQLRFNVLGKVEKVHVEEGQEVQRDDLIAEMEKTDPLADIRQTELSVNDAYLSLQKLLASRDQELLTAQNAVRDLERQLTEAYGEVPSQRQQVKDTIEQAKRTVLEKEAAYEKAQRDMAVSIQDAITDIDDLLDDIVAVLSGEEYVRGGSRFDTFDIDFLFNDYSLKNQVEFSYYDATNAYDALREKYGTVINVEDTRKLQTILTDAIALAGQIVDLTGLSYEFVQTAVPSASYTDSDINDMKSTMNTARSTAITLLDTLRDQQATLTLPGKNTTLQDLEDAEESLALLESQQENKTTTADDQERSVSNLNDKLRAEQAQLSQTQTSVDVQISQQRNTLAQKQVALQKAKRALEKYELRAPF
;
A
#
# COMPACT_ATOMS: atom_id res chain seq x y z
N MET A 1 -48.11 -86.53 35.02
CA MET A 1 -47.50 -85.79 33.89
C MET A 1 -47.34 -84.34 34.30
N ARG A 2 -46.16 -83.80 34.00
CA ARG A 2 -45.86 -82.38 33.74
C ARG A 2 -45.63 -81.39 34.91
N PHE A 3 -44.57 -80.61 34.66
CA PHE A 3 -44.22 -79.23 35.08
C PHE A 3 -43.22 -78.97 36.24
N VAL A 4 -41.99 -78.55 35.84
CA VAL A 4 -41.10 -77.37 36.18
C VAL A 4 -41.53 -76.45 37.37
N PRO A 5 -40.74 -75.49 37.98
CA PRO A 5 -39.28 -75.11 37.96
C PRO A 5 -38.58 -74.65 39.30
N SER A 6 -37.23 -74.47 39.20
CA SER A 6 -36.28 -73.35 39.56
C SER A 6 -36.02 -72.68 40.94
N ILE A 7 -34.72 -72.40 41.21
CA ILE A 7 -33.98 -71.17 41.66
C ILE A 7 -33.00 -71.29 42.88
N ALA A 8 -31.76 -70.83 42.64
CA ALA A 8 -30.68 -70.20 43.44
C ALA A 8 -30.18 -70.71 44.81
N GLY A 9 -28.85 -70.64 44.99
CA GLY A 9 -28.20 -70.28 46.26
C GLY A 9 -26.93 -71.06 46.68
N ARG A 10 -25.80 -70.32 46.74
CA ARG A 10 -24.72 -70.34 47.76
C ARG A 10 -23.97 -71.64 48.18
N LEU A 11 -22.64 -71.42 48.28
CA LEU A 11 -21.66 -71.90 49.28
C LEU A 11 -20.99 -73.28 49.15
N HIS A 12 -19.65 -73.15 49.20
CA HIS A 12 -18.62 -73.98 49.82
C HIS A 12 -18.26 -75.36 49.27
N SER A 13 -16.99 -75.38 48.86
CA SER A 13 -16.05 -76.49 48.75
C SER A 13 -16.00 -77.40 49.98
N ALA A 14 -15.84 -78.72 49.75
CA ALA A 14 -14.58 -79.41 50.02
C ALA A 14 -14.70 -80.95 49.91
N PHE A 15 -13.65 -81.54 49.34
CA PHE A 15 -13.08 -82.87 49.60
C PHE A 15 -13.73 -84.17 49.06
N ARG A 16 -12.90 -84.87 48.27
CA ARG A 16 -12.91 -86.29 47.88
C ARG A 16 -11.41 -86.66 47.87
N GLN A 17 -10.86 -87.77 48.38
CA GLN A 17 -11.26 -89.14 48.75
C GLN A 17 -10.24 -89.61 49.84
N PHE A 18 -10.41 -90.63 50.70
CA PHE A 18 -10.43 -92.08 50.41
C PHE A 18 -10.33 -92.80 51.81
N ARG A 19 -11.40 -93.37 52.40
CA ARG A 19 -11.85 -94.80 52.44
C ARG A 19 -10.86 -95.85 53.01
N TRP A 20 -11.15 -96.45 54.20
CA TRP A 20 -11.76 -97.80 54.38
C TRP A 20 -11.78 -98.38 55.83
N LYS A 21 -12.99 -98.87 56.22
CA LYS A 21 -13.34 -100.16 56.90
C LYS A 21 -12.77 -100.41 58.32
N SER A 22 -13.44 -101.00 59.33
CA SER A 22 -14.71 -101.71 59.55
C SER A 22 -14.79 -102.02 61.07
N ALA A 23 -15.89 -101.70 61.76
CA ALA A 23 -16.90 -102.63 62.29
C ALA A 23 -16.60 -103.39 63.62
N LEU A 24 -17.48 -103.11 64.61
CA LEU A 24 -18.14 -104.05 65.54
C LEU A 24 -17.43 -104.60 66.81
N VAL A 25 -18.05 -104.28 67.95
CA VAL A 25 -18.58 -105.20 69.00
C VAL A 25 -17.59 -105.91 69.96
N GLY A 26 -17.69 -105.51 71.24
CA GLY A 26 -18.39 -106.29 72.28
C GLY A 26 -17.65 -107.37 73.08
N VAL A 27 -17.44 -107.06 74.37
CA VAL A 27 -17.73 -107.84 75.61
C VAL A 27 -17.12 -109.25 75.80
N VAL A 28 -16.83 -109.57 77.08
CA VAL A 28 -16.68 -110.93 77.70
C VAL A 28 -15.22 -111.45 77.64
N THR A 29 -14.30 -111.28 78.61
CA THR A 29 -14.24 -111.75 80.03
C THR A 29 -14.86 -113.14 80.20
N PRO A 30 -14.21 -114.22 80.69
CA PRO A 30 -12.85 -114.45 81.18
C PRO A 30 -12.33 -115.87 80.75
N LEU A 31 -11.48 -116.48 81.59
CA LEU A 31 -11.23 -117.92 81.81
C LEU A 31 -9.90 -118.52 81.31
N LEU A 32 -9.13 -119.01 82.31
CA LEU A 32 -8.10 -120.06 82.32
C LEU A 32 -6.65 -119.56 82.19
N LEU A 33 -5.95 -119.28 83.30
CA LEU A 33 -5.31 -120.21 84.25
C LEU A 33 -4.23 -121.12 83.63
N ALA A 34 -3.03 -121.01 84.24
CA ALA A 34 -2.03 -122.05 84.50
C ALA A 34 -0.79 -122.13 83.60
N GLY A 35 0.38 -122.07 84.26
CA GLY A 35 1.71 -122.45 83.76
C GLY A 35 2.57 -121.22 83.43
N GLY A 36 3.43 -120.69 84.29
CA GLY A 36 4.30 -121.38 85.23
C GLY A 36 5.58 -121.83 84.52
N TYR A 37 6.72 -121.40 85.08
CA TYR A 37 8.04 -122.06 85.13
C TYR A 37 9.26 -121.39 84.44
N GLY A 38 10.32 -121.27 85.25
CA GLY A 38 11.72 -120.89 84.96
C GLY A 38 12.07 -119.52 85.56
N VAL A 39 12.45 -119.32 86.83
CA VAL A 39 13.40 -119.99 87.75
C VAL A 39 14.83 -120.12 87.20
N VAL A 40 15.79 -119.59 87.99
CA VAL A 40 17.27 -119.73 87.92
C VAL A 40 17.97 -118.79 86.90
N PHE A 41 18.48 -117.62 87.29
CA PHE A 41 19.68 -117.38 88.13
C PHE A 41 19.59 -116.11 89.02
N GLY A 42 19.94 -116.25 90.31
CA GLY A 42 20.76 -115.28 91.07
C GLY A 42 20.15 -114.41 92.20
N GLY A 43 20.12 -114.91 93.45
CA GLY A 43 20.42 -114.11 94.67
C GLY A 43 19.34 -113.95 95.76
N ASP A 44 19.59 -114.53 96.95
CA ASP A 44 18.78 -114.71 98.18
C ASP A 44 18.27 -113.47 98.96
N GLY A 45 17.22 -113.66 99.80
CA GLY A 45 17.03 -112.85 101.03
C GLY A 45 15.60 -112.58 101.60
N VAL A 46 14.93 -113.62 102.14
CA VAL A 46 13.93 -113.75 103.24
C VAL A 46 13.16 -112.53 103.90
N GLN A 47 11.82 -112.71 104.00
CA GLN A 47 10.75 -112.28 104.97
C GLN A 47 10.02 -110.91 104.94
N GLY A 48 8.71 -110.98 104.60
CA GLY A 48 7.57 -110.35 105.30
C GLY A 48 7.02 -109.01 104.79
N ILE A 49 5.92 -108.97 104.01
CA ILE A 49 5.21 -107.72 103.66
C ILE A 49 3.68 -107.89 103.55
N ALA A 50 2.96 -107.02 104.27
CA ALA A 50 1.56 -106.66 104.04
C ALA A 50 1.49 -105.41 103.13
N GLY A 51 0.53 -105.37 102.20
CA GLY A 51 0.22 -104.18 101.38
C GLY A 51 -0.67 -104.51 100.18
N GLU A 52 -1.97 -104.27 100.33
CA GLU A 52 -2.80 -103.28 99.60
C GLU A 52 -3.14 -103.64 98.14
N ILE A 53 -4.38 -104.11 97.96
CA ILE A 53 -4.98 -104.42 96.66
C ILE A 53 -5.89 -103.24 96.28
N VAL A 54 -5.57 -102.54 95.18
CA VAL A 54 -6.35 -101.41 94.67
C VAL A 54 -7.37 -101.89 93.64
N THR A 55 -8.63 -101.48 93.83
CA THR A 55 -9.75 -101.72 92.92
C THR A 55 -9.64 -100.85 91.66
N ILE A 56 -9.66 -101.47 90.49
CA ILE A 56 -9.57 -100.79 89.19
C ILE A 56 -10.98 -100.47 88.68
N GLY A 57 -11.27 -99.20 88.37
CA GLY A 57 -12.51 -98.75 87.74
C GLY A 57 -12.32 -98.33 86.29
N ARG A 58 -13.24 -98.70 85.38
CA ARG A 58 -13.24 -98.20 84.00
C ARG A 58 -13.52 -96.70 83.99
N ARG A 59 -12.64 -95.94 83.34
CA ARG A 59 -12.82 -94.52 83.02
C ARG A 59 -12.58 -94.35 81.51
N ASP A 60 -13.37 -93.50 80.87
CA ASP A 60 -13.18 -93.19 79.46
C ASP A 60 -11.84 -92.47 79.24
N ILE A 61 -10.98 -93.07 78.42
CA ILE A 61 -9.73 -92.45 77.98
C ILE A 61 -10.07 -91.59 76.77
N VAL A 62 -10.13 -90.28 76.96
CA VAL A 62 -10.22 -89.35 75.83
C VAL A 62 -8.83 -89.28 75.18
N LEU A 63 -8.70 -89.89 74.01
CA LEU A 63 -7.46 -89.82 73.21
C LEU A 63 -7.34 -88.39 72.63
N SER A 64 -6.58 -87.53 73.32
CA SER A 64 -6.27 -86.19 72.82
C SER A 64 -5.20 -86.30 71.75
N ILE A 65 -5.59 -86.12 70.48
CA ILE A 65 -4.64 -85.90 69.38
C ILE A 65 -4.19 -84.44 69.48
N LYS A 66 -2.99 -84.20 70.00
CA LYS A 66 -2.34 -82.88 69.91
C LYS A 66 -1.78 -82.71 68.50
N ALA A 67 -2.53 -82.02 67.65
CA ALA A 67 -1.97 -81.42 66.44
C ALA A 67 -1.16 -80.18 66.85
N LEU A 68 0.17 -80.26 66.79
CA LEU A 68 1.03 -79.08 66.87
C LEU A 68 0.91 -78.32 65.55
N GLY A 69 -0.02 -77.38 65.49
CA GLY A 69 -0.05 -76.36 64.45
C GLY A 69 0.77 -75.15 64.90
N THR A 70 1.69 -74.68 64.06
CA THR A 70 2.35 -73.39 64.27
C THR A 70 1.35 -72.29 63.92
N VAL A 71 1.02 -71.43 64.88
CA VAL A 71 0.23 -70.22 64.61
C VAL A 71 1.16 -69.23 63.91
N THR A 72 0.92 -68.95 62.64
CA THR A 72 1.61 -67.90 61.89
C THR A 72 0.67 -66.73 61.68
N LEU A 73 1.20 -65.51 61.75
CA LEU A 73 0.44 -64.29 61.47
C LEU A 73 -0.19 -64.37 60.07
N ALA A 74 -1.45 -63.96 59.94
CA ALA A 74 -2.16 -63.99 58.66
C ALA A 74 -1.54 -63.02 57.63
N ASN A 75 -1.07 -61.86 58.10
CA ASN A 75 -0.29 -60.89 57.37
C ASN A 75 0.77 -60.30 58.31
N GLU A 76 2.04 -60.43 57.98
CA GLU A 76 3.15 -59.79 58.69
C GLU A 76 3.86 -58.88 57.69
N GLN A 77 3.99 -57.60 58.02
CA GLN A 77 4.61 -56.62 57.13
C GLN A 77 5.53 -55.69 57.91
N GLN A 78 6.79 -55.63 57.48
CA GLN A 78 7.74 -54.67 58.00
C GLN A 78 7.47 -53.30 57.37
N LEU A 79 7.06 -52.34 58.20
CA LEU A 79 6.86 -50.96 57.76
C LEU A 79 8.20 -50.23 57.68
N ARG A 80 8.46 -49.58 56.55
CA ARG A 80 9.67 -48.78 56.31
C ARG A 80 9.28 -47.52 55.57
N PHE A 81 9.91 -46.41 55.91
CA PHE A 81 9.79 -45.19 55.11
C PHE A 81 10.46 -45.40 53.74
N ASN A 82 9.84 -44.84 52.71
CA ASN A 82 10.33 -44.92 51.33
C ASN A 82 11.40 -43.86 51.00
N VAL A 83 11.79 -43.06 52.00
CA VAL A 83 12.76 -41.97 51.91
C VAL A 83 13.69 -42.01 53.12
N LEU A 84 14.92 -41.52 52.95
CA LEU A 84 15.92 -41.41 54.02
C LEU A 84 15.78 -40.07 54.74
N GLY A 85 15.85 -40.07 56.07
CA GLY A 85 15.72 -38.85 56.87
C GLY A 85 15.45 -39.12 58.35
N LYS A 86 15.12 -38.06 59.10
CA LYS A 86 14.85 -38.09 60.54
C LYS A 86 13.35 -38.26 60.82
N VAL A 87 13.01 -39.15 61.74
CA VAL A 87 11.64 -39.30 62.25
C VAL A 87 11.33 -38.12 63.17
N GLU A 88 10.26 -37.39 62.88
CA GLU A 88 9.82 -36.25 63.68
C GLU A 88 8.91 -36.71 64.81
N LYS A 89 7.92 -37.56 64.49
CA LYS A 89 6.94 -38.03 65.47
C LYS A 89 6.42 -39.43 65.14
N VAL A 90 6.24 -40.24 66.18
CA VAL A 90 5.52 -41.52 66.13
C VAL A 90 4.17 -41.31 66.80
N HIS A 91 3.08 -41.71 66.15
CA HIS A 91 1.71 -41.42 66.56
C HIS A 91 0.98 -42.62 67.17
N VAL A 92 1.67 -43.75 67.29
CA VAL A 92 1.13 -44.99 67.86
C VAL A 92 2.03 -45.53 68.96
N GLU A 93 1.42 -46.19 69.93
CA GLU A 93 2.12 -46.86 71.04
C GLU A 93 2.35 -48.34 70.72
N GLU A 94 3.40 -48.94 71.29
CA GLU A 94 3.69 -50.36 71.10
C GLU A 94 2.53 -51.23 71.61
N GLY A 95 1.95 -52.06 70.74
CA GLY A 95 0.80 -52.92 71.03
C GLY A 95 -0.57 -52.30 70.74
N GLN A 96 -0.63 -51.07 70.23
CA GLN A 96 -1.87 -50.41 69.81
C GLN A 96 -2.45 -51.05 68.53
N GLU A 97 -3.77 -51.31 68.53
CA GLU A 97 -4.50 -51.72 67.34
C GLU A 97 -4.69 -50.50 66.41
N VAL A 98 -4.32 -50.65 65.14
CA VAL A 98 -4.37 -49.60 64.13
C VAL A 98 -5.24 -50.08 62.96
N GLN A 99 -5.97 -49.17 62.34
CA GLN A 99 -6.78 -49.41 61.15
C GLN A 99 -6.00 -49.05 59.89
N ARG A 100 -6.40 -49.64 58.76
CA ARG A 100 -5.88 -49.25 57.44
C ARG A 100 -5.86 -47.72 57.27
N ASP A 101 -4.76 -47.22 56.74
CA ASP A 101 -4.44 -45.82 56.48
C ASP A 101 -4.18 -44.95 57.74
N ASP A 102 -4.18 -45.53 58.95
CA ASP A 102 -3.76 -44.83 60.17
C ASP A 102 -2.31 -44.39 60.09
N LEU A 103 -2.04 -43.14 60.49
CA LEU A 103 -0.69 -42.57 60.50
C LEU A 103 0.10 -43.16 61.67
N ILE A 104 1.13 -43.94 61.35
CA ILE A 104 1.99 -44.62 62.32
C ILE A 104 3.12 -43.70 62.77
N ALA A 105 3.78 -43.07 61.80
CA ALA A 105 4.90 -42.16 62.04
C ALA A 105 5.06 -41.17 60.89
N GLU A 106 5.59 -40.00 61.19
CA GLU A 106 5.94 -39.00 60.19
C GLU A 106 7.39 -38.55 60.32
N MET A 107 7.99 -38.26 59.18
CA MET A 107 9.34 -37.72 59.09
C MET A 107 9.32 -36.20 59.07
N GLU A 108 10.46 -35.59 59.35
CA GLU A 108 10.62 -34.14 59.23
C GLU A 108 10.34 -33.69 57.78
N LYS A 109 9.37 -32.77 57.61
CA LYS A 109 8.88 -32.32 56.29
C LYS A 109 9.43 -30.96 55.86
N THR A 110 10.41 -30.39 56.57
CA THR A 110 10.94 -29.04 56.33
C THR A 110 11.44 -28.85 54.90
N ASP A 111 12.31 -29.74 54.42
CA ASP A 111 12.87 -29.73 53.06
C ASP A 111 11.80 -29.99 51.96
N PRO A 112 10.97 -31.05 52.01
CA PRO A 112 9.96 -31.29 50.97
C PRO A 112 8.86 -30.21 50.95
N LEU A 113 8.52 -29.61 52.10
CA LEU A 113 7.61 -28.46 52.13
C LEU A 113 8.25 -27.20 51.53
N ALA A 114 9.56 -26.99 51.72
CA ALA A 114 10.29 -25.93 51.05
C ALA A 114 10.33 -26.14 49.52
N ASP A 115 10.57 -27.36 49.05
CA ASP A 115 10.54 -27.72 47.63
C ASP A 115 9.14 -27.54 47.00
N ILE A 116 8.08 -27.92 47.71
CA ILE A 116 6.70 -27.64 47.29
C ILE A 116 6.48 -26.14 47.16
N ARG A 117 6.83 -25.34 48.18
CA ARG A 117 6.69 -23.87 48.10
C ARG A 117 7.46 -23.29 46.92
N GLN A 118 8.69 -23.74 46.67
CA GLN A 118 9.49 -23.30 45.53
C GLN A 118 8.83 -23.67 44.19
N THR A 119 8.22 -24.86 44.11
CA THR A 119 7.51 -25.31 42.92
C THR A 119 6.18 -24.56 42.73
N GLU A 120 5.48 -24.22 43.81
CA GLU A 120 4.27 -23.39 43.78
C GLU A 120 4.57 -21.97 43.29
N LEU A 121 5.66 -21.36 43.77
CA LEU A 121 6.16 -20.09 43.26
C LEU A 121 6.49 -20.19 41.77
N SER A 122 7.18 -21.26 41.35
CA SER A 122 7.50 -21.50 39.94
C SER A 122 6.26 -21.65 39.04
N VAL A 123 5.17 -22.23 39.55
CA VAL A 123 3.88 -22.30 38.83
C VAL A 123 3.23 -20.92 38.74
N ASN A 124 3.24 -20.15 39.84
CA ASN A 124 2.69 -18.81 39.87
C ASN A 124 3.43 -17.88 38.88
N ASP A 125 4.76 -17.91 38.89
CA ASP A 125 5.59 -17.14 37.95
C ASP A 125 5.30 -17.49 36.49
N ALA A 126 5.15 -18.78 36.18
CA ALA A 126 4.78 -19.24 34.84
C ALA A 126 3.37 -18.76 34.42
N TYR A 127 2.43 -18.75 35.36
CA TYR A 127 1.06 -18.25 35.15
C TYR A 127 1.02 -16.74 34.95
N LEU A 128 1.74 -15.96 35.76
CA LEU A 128 1.86 -14.52 35.60
C LEU A 128 2.52 -14.15 34.26
N SER A 129 3.55 -14.90 33.87
CA SER A 129 4.20 -14.73 32.56
C SER A 129 3.24 -15.01 31.40
N LEU A 130 2.39 -16.03 31.53
CA LEU A 130 1.33 -16.31 30.55
C LEU A 130 0.29 -15.18 30.49
N GLN A 131 -0.15 -14.65 31.63
CA GLN A 131 -1.10 -13.52 31.65
C GLN A 131 -0.50 -12.26 31.00
N LYS A 132 0.76 -11.94 31.29
CA LYS A 132 1.46 -10.82 30.66
C LYS A 132 1.50 -10.96 29.13
N LEU A 133 1.79 -12.17 28.64
CA LEU A 133 1.84 -12.45 27.21
C LEU A 133 0.46 -12.38 26.53
N LEU A 134 -0.60 -12.81 27.22
CA LEU A 134 -1.97 -12.66 26.73
C LEU A 134 -2.37 -11.18 26.64
N ALA A 135 -2.00 -10.37 27.63
CA ALA A 135 -2.26 -8.93 27.60
C ALA A 135 -1.45 -8.22 26.51
N SER A 136 -0.18 -8.60 26.28
CA SER A 136 0.64 -8.00 25.22
C SER A 136 0.15 -8.39 23.82
N ARG A 137 -0.35 -9.62 23.64
CA ARG A 137 -0.95 -10.09 22.38
C ARG A 137 -1.99 -9.14 21.84
N ASP A 138 -2.98 -8.79 22.66
CA ASP A 138 -4.10 -7.97 22.20
C ASP A 138 -3.62 -6.57 21.78
N GLN A 139 -2.65 -6.02 22.50
CA GLN A 139 -2.04 -4.73 22.16
C GLN A 139 -1.21 -4.79 20.86
N GLU A 140 -0.41 -5.83 20.68
CA GLU A 140 0.40 -6.03 19.47
C GLU A 140 -0.48 -6.23 18.24
N LEU A 141 -1.52 -7.07 18.34
CA LEU A 141 -2.46 -7.31 17.26
C LEU A 141 -3.28 -6.07 16.92
N LEU A 142 -3.74 -5.32 17.93
CA LEU A 142 -4.46 -4.06 17.70
C LEU A 142 -3.60 -3.03 16.98
N THR A 143 -2.32 -2.94 17.34
CA THR A 143 -1.37 -2.02 16.69
C THR A 143 -1.16 -2.40 15.22
N ALA A 144 -0.94 -3.69 14.94
CA ALA A 144 -0.79 -4.19 13.57
C ALA A 144 -2.09 -4.04 12.74
N GLN A 145 -3.25 -4.28 13.34
CA GLN A 145 -4.55 -4.06 12.68
C GLN A 145 -4.80 -2.59 12.35
N ASN A 146 -4.43 -1.67 13.26
CA ASN A 146 -4.55 -0.25 13.02
C ASN A 146 -3.66 0.21 11.86
N ALA A 147 -2.45 -0.34 11.73
CA ALA A 147 -1.56 -0.06 10.60
C ALA A 147 -2.17 -0.49 9.25
N VAL A 148 -2.74 -1.71 9.20
CA VAL A 148 -3.48 -2.20 8.02
C VAL A 148 -4.67 -1.29 7.70
N ARG A 149 -5.50 -0.96 8.69
CA ARG A 149 -6.68 -0.10 8.50
C ARG A 149 -6.32 1.29 8.01
N ASP A 150 -5.21 1.85 8.49
CA ASP A 150 -4.73 3.15 8.04
C ASP A 150 -4.31 3.12 6.57
N LEU A 151 -3.58 2.08 6.15
CA LEU A 151 -3.21 1.87 4.76
C LEU A 151 -4.44 1.62 3.86
N GLU A 152 -5.44 0.89 4.32
CA GLU A 152 -6.71 0.70 3.58
C GLU A 152 -7.44 2.02 3.34
N ARG A 153 -7.46 2.90 4.35
CA ARG A 153 -8.04 4.23 4.22
C ARG A 153 -7.27 5.08 3.21
N GLN A 154 -5.94 5.15 3.35
CA GLN A 154 -5.08 5.88 2.40
C GLN A 154 -5.24 5.35 0.97
N LEU A 155 -5.33 4.03 0.79
CA LEU A 155 -5.54 3.40 -0.51
C LEU A 155 -6.91 3.77 -1.10
N THR A 156 -7.95 3.78 -0.28
CA THR A 156 -9.32 4.16 -0.69
C THR A 156 -9.37 5.62 -1.13
N GLU A 157 -8.78 6.52 -0.35
CA GLU A 157 -8.66 7.94 -0.67
C GLU A 157 -7.90 8.13 -1.99
N ALA A 158 -6.71 7.53 -2.11
CA ALA A 158 -5.87 7.64 -3.30
C ALA A 158 -6.56 7.07 -4.56
N TYR A 159 -7.26 5.94 -4.44
CA TYR A 159 -8.01 5.33 -5.54
C TYR A 159 -9.21 6.19 -5.96
N GLY A 160 -9.89 6.83 -5.00
CA GLY A 160 -11.00 7.75 -5.26
C GLY A 160 -10.60 9.00 -6.07
N GLU A 161 -9.33 9.40 -6.01
CA GLU A 161 -8.78 10.54 -6.76
C GLU A 161 -8.37 10.20 -8.20
N VAL A 162 -8.16 8.92 -8.54
CA VAL A 162 -7.72 8.53 -9.90
C VAL A 162 -8.69 9.00 -11.00
N PRO A 163 -10.02 8.84 -10.88
CA PRO A 163 -10.95 9.30 -11.91
C PRO A 163 -10.94 10.82 -12.10
N SER A 164 -10.84 11.59 -11.02
CA SER A 164 -10.79 13.06 -11.12
C SER A 164 -9.48 13.53 -11.74
N GLN A 165 -8.35 12.93 -11.38
CA GLN A 165 -7.05 13.22 -12.00
C GLN A 165 -7.04 12.88 -13.49
N ARG A 166 -7.58 11.72 -13.88
CA ARG A 166 -7.72 11.34 -15.30
C ARG A 166 -8.58 12.33 -16.08
N GLN A 167 -9.66 12.84 -15.47
CA GLN A 167 -10.51 13.84 -16.09
C GLN A 167 -9.78 15.18 -16.23
N GLN A 168 -9.05 15.62 -15.20
CA GLN A 168 -8.25 16.86 -15.25
C GLN A 168 -7.19 16.84 -16.35
N VAL A 169 -6.49 15.72 -16.53
CA VAL A 169 -5.51 15.56 -17.62
C VAL A 169 -6.21 15.74 -18.98
N LYS A 170 -7.36 15.10 -19.19
CA LYS A 170 -8.14 15.24 -20.42
C LYS A 170 -8.60 16.68 -20.65
N ASP A 171 -9.17 17.31 -19.62
CA ASP A 171 -9.68 18.69 -19.71
C ASP A 171 -8.57 19.68 -20.04
N THR A 172 -7.37 19.45 -19.48
CA THR A 172 -6.17 20.28 -19.72
C THR A 172 -5.69 20.14 -21.16
N ILE A 173 -5.63 18.91 -21.69
CA ILE A 173 -5.28 18.67 -23.10
C ILE A 173 -6.31 19.29 -24.04
N GLU A 174 -7.61 19.11 -23.76
CA GLU A 174 -8.67 19.70 -24.57
C GLU A 174 -8.69 21.24 -24.51
N GLN A 175 -8.33 21.82 -23.36
CA GLN A 175 -8.12 23.27 -23.25
C GLN A 175 -6.93 23.73 -24.10
N ALA A 176 -5.79 23.03 -24.03
CA ALA A 176 -4.63 23.35 -24.84
C ALA A 176 -4.95 23.27 -26.35
N LYS A 177 -5.70 22.24 -26.79
CA LYS A 177 -6.18 22.14 -28.19
C LYS A 177 -7.05 23.32 -28.60
N ARG A 178 -7.98 23.76 -27.74
CA ARG A 178 -8.80 24.95 -28.00
C ARG A 178 -7.96 26.20 -28.12
N THR A 179 -6.93 26.34 -27.28
CA THR A 179 -5.98 27.46 -27.36
C THR A 179 -5.21 27.43 -28.68
N VAL A 180 -4.71 26.28 -29.13
CA VAL A 180 -4.05 26.16 -30.44
C VAL A 180 -4.99 26.63 -31.57
N LEU A 181 -6.23 26.13 -31.59
CA LEU A 181 -7.23 26.53 -32.60
C LEU A 181 -7.53 28.04 -32.58
N GLU A 182 -7.61 28.65 -31.39
CA GLU A 182 -7.79 30.09 -31.23
C GLU A 182 -6.59 30.86 -31.81
N LYS A 183 -5.36 30.40 -31.54
CA LYS A 183 -4.14 31.03 -32.04
C LYS A 183 -3.97 30.84 -33.55
N GLU A 184 -4.34 29.69 -34.08
CA GLU A 184 -4.36 29.41 -35.52
C GLU A 184 -5.29 30.38 -36.25
N ALA A 185 -6.53 30.54 -35.75
CA ALA A 185 -7.48 31.49 -36.32
C ALA A 185 -7.00 32.96 -36.22
N ALA A 186 -6.34 33.33 -35.12
CA ALA A 186 -5.77 34.67 -34.96
C ALA A 186 -4.59 34.91 -35.92
N TYR A 187 -3.75 33.90 -36.13
CA TYR A 187 -2.64 33.93 -37.09
C TYR A 187 -3.16 34.08 -38.52
N GLU A 188 -4.12 33.26 -38.95
CA GLU A 188 -4.73 33.39 -40.28
C GLU A 188 -5.38 34.76 -40.49
N LYS A 189 -6.07 35.29 -39.47
CA LYS A 189 -6.66 36.63 -39.54
C LYS A 189 -5.58 37.68 -39.74
N ALA A 190 -4.48 37.61 -39.01
CA ALA A 190 -3.36 38.53 -39.16
C ALA A 190 -2.75 38.47 -40.57
N GLN A 191 -2.63 37.27 -41.15
CA GLN A 191 -2.18 37.12 -42.55
C GLN A 191 -3.14 37.80 -43.54
N ARG A 192 -4.45 37.59 -43.38
CA ARG A 192 -5.47 38.22 -44.25
C ARG A 192 -5.48 39.74 -44.12
N ASP A 193 -5.45 40.26 -42.89
CA ASP A 193 -5.43 41.71 -42.63
C ASP A 193 -4.19 42.36 -43.25
N MET A 194 -3.04 41.68 -43.18
CA MET A 194 -1.80 42.13 -43.83
C MET A 194 -1.91 42.13 -45.36
N ALA A 195 -2.44 41.05 -45.95
CA ALA A 195 -2.62 40.96 -47.39
C ALA A 195 -3.53 42.07 -47.92
N VAL A 196 -4.62 42.36 -47.20
CA VAL A 196 -5.55 43.46 -47.49
C VAL A 196 -4.85 44.81 -47.36
N SER A 197 -4.15 45.06 -46.24
CA SER A 197 -3.44 46.33 -46.04
C SER A 197 -2.38 46.61 -47.11
N ILE A 198 -1.67 45.58 -47.59
CA ILE A 198 -0.72 45.69 -48.70
C ILE A 198 -1.46 46.01 -49.99
N GLN A 199 -2.56 45.31 -50.28
CA GLN A 199 -3.33 45.51 -51.50
C GLN A 199 -3.95 46.90 -51.56
N ASP A 200 -4.53 47.36 -50.45
CA ASP A 200 -5.13 48.69 -50.31
C ASP A 200 -4.05 49.74 -50.53
N ALA A 201 -2.87 49.60 -49.90
CA ALA A 201 -1.75 50.51 -50.12
C ALA A 201 -1.26 50.52 -51.58
N ILE A 202 -1.17 49.38 -52.25
CA ILE A 202 -0.79 49.34 -53.67
C ILE A 202 -1.85 50.07 -54.53
N THR A 203 -3.13 49.96 -54.18
CA THR A 203 -4.23 50.61 -54.89
C THR A 203 -4.23 52.12 -54.64
N ASP A 204 -4.04 52.55 -53.40
CA ASP A 204 -3.92 53.96 -53.04
C ASP A 204 -2.69 54.61 -53.70
N ILE A 205 -1.58 53.87 -53.86
CA ILE A 205 -0.41 54.33 -54.62
C ILE A 205 -0.76 54.52 -56.10
N ASP A 206 -1.55 53.62 -56.68
CA ASP A 206 -2.06 53.75 -58.04
C ASP A 206 -2.85 55.06 -58.16
N ASP A 207 -3.83 55.30 -57.30
CA ASP A 207 -4.66 56.50 -57.33
C ASP A 207 -3.82 57.78 -57.11
N LEU A 208 -2.85 57.76 -56.18
CA LEU A 208 -1.95 58.89 -55.94
C LEU A 208 -1.11 59.26 -57.18
N LEU A 209 -0.63 58.27 -57.94
CA LEU A 209 0.13 58.52 -59.16
C LEU A 209 -0.75 59.20 -60.23
N ASP A 210 -2.03 58.85 -60.33
CA ASP A 210 -2.98 59.54 -61.22
C ASP A 210 -3.31 60.95 -60.74
N ASP A 211 -3.59 61.12 -59.45
CA ASP A 211 -3.89 62.43 -58.86
C ASP A 211 -2.73 63.41 -59.07
N ILE A 212 -1.49 62.95 -58.89
CA ILE A 212 -0.28 63.77 -59.08
C ILE A 212 -0.17 64.21 -60.55
N VAL A 213 -0.30 63.29 -61.50
CA VAL A 213 -0.14 63.64 -62.92
C VAL A 213 -1.27 64.54 -63.41
N ALA A 214 -2.50 64.32 -62.94
CA ALA A 214 -3.65 65.16 -63.25
C ALA A 214 -3.47 66.60 -62.74
N VAL A 215 -2.95 66.78 -61.52
CA VAL A 215 -2.64 68.11 -60.98
C VAL A 215 -1.51 68.79 -61.76
N LEU A 216 -0.49 68.05 -62.18
CA LEU A 216 0.69 68.64 -62.80
C LEU A 216 0.52 68.97 -64.28
N SER A 217 -0.12 68.08 -65.03
CA SER A 217 -0.19 68.13 -66.49
C SER A 217 -1.55 68.50 -67.06
N GLY A 218 -2.62 68.53 -66.23
CA GLY A 218 -3.99 68.81 -66.66
C GLY A 218 -4.60 67.80 -67.65
N GLU A 219 -3.79 66.91 -68.23
CA GLU A 219 -4.21 65.77 -69.04
C GLU A 219 -4.49 64.53 -68.18
N GLU A 220 -5.39 63.68 -68.66
CA GLU A 220 -5.86 62.48 -67.96
C GLU A 220 -4.83 61.33 -67.99
N TYR A 221 -3.72 61.42 -68.75
CA TYR A 221 -2.76 60.30 -68.81
C TYR A 221 -1.36 60.65 -69.32
N VAL A 222 -0.34 60.44 -68.49
CA VAL A 222 0.95 59.90 -68.94
C VAL A 222 1.44 58.83 -67.95
N ARG A 223 0.99 57.57 -68.09
CA ARG A 223 1.71 56.45 -67.44
C ARG A 223 2.51 55.66 -68.46
N GLY A 224 3.80 55.50 -68.17
CA GLY A 224 4.78 54.79 -69.00
C GLY A 224 5.56 55.72 -69.93
N GLY A 225 6.84 55.94 -69.61
CA GLY A 225 7.78 56.79 -70.35
C GLY A 225 9.21 56.67 -69.79
N SER A 226 10.20 57.20 -70.49
CA SER A 226 11.58 57.23 -70.01
C SER A 226 11.82 58.48 -69.13
N ARG A 227 12.85 58.47 -68.27
CA ARG A 227 13.34 59.69 -67.58
C ARG A 227 13.75 60.82 -68.53
N PHE A 228 13.77 60.56 -69.84
CA PHE A 228 14.10 61.51 -70.90
C PHE A 228 12.86 62.09 -71.60
N ASP A 229 11.66 61.59 -71.28
CA ASP A 229 10.41 62.19 -71.72
C ASP A 229 10.05 63.30 -70.71
N THR A 230 9.63 64.46 -71.21
CA THR A 230 9.09 65.55 -70.38
C THR A 230 7.58 65.51 -70.51
N PHE A 231 6.85 65.63 -69.41
CA PHE A 231 5.42 65.88 -69.48
C PHE A 231 5.16 67.38 -69.40
N ASP A 232 4.19 67.85 -70.17
CA ASP A 232 3.83 69.26 -70.22
C ASP A 232 3.20 69.66 -68.89
N ILE A 233 3.66 70.79 -68.35
CA ILE A 233 3.09 71.41 -67.15
C ILE A 233 2.16 72.52 -67.62
N ASP A 234 0.88 72.40 -67.33
CA ASP A 234 -0.13 73.29 -67.89
C ASP A 234 -0.15 74.69 -67.25
N PHE A 235 0.42 74.83 -66.05
CA PHE A 235 0.45 76.09 -65.30
C PHE A 235 1.83 76.77 -65.34
N LEU A 236 1.84 78.09 -65.11
CA LEU A 236 3.10 78.85 -65.03
C LEU A 236 3.81 78.60 -63.70
N PHE A 237 5.13 78.41 -63.72
CA PHE A 237 5.95 78.12 -62.54
C PHE A 237 7.30 78.88 -62.58
N ASN A 238 7.97 78.98 -61.44
CA ASN A 238 9.23 79.73 -61.29
C ASN A 238 10.49 78.88 -61.07
N ASP A 239 10.35 77.57 -60.80
CA ASP A 239 11.50 76.70 -60.51
C ASP A 239 11.59 75.51 -61.47
N TYR A 240 12.44 75.65 -62.50
CA TYR A 240 12.72 74.60 -63.47
C TYR A 240 13.56 73.44 -62.91
N SER A 241 14.37 73.69 -61.87
CA SER A 241 15.16 72.63 -61.23
C SER A 241 14.25 71.69 -60.44
N LEU A 242 13.26 72.26 -59.76
CA LEU A 242 12.26 71.51 -59.01
C LEU A 242 11.31 70.76 -59.94
N LYS A 243 10.92 71.37 -61.08
CA LYS A 243 10.19 70.70 -62.16
C LYS A 243 10.87 69.40 -62.60
N ASN A 244 12.16 69.46 -62.95
CA ASN A 244 12.91 68.29 -63.40
C ASN A 244 13.02 67.20 -62.31
N GLN A 245 13.16 67.60 -61.04
CA GLN A 245 13.21 66.64 -59.93
C GLN A 245 11.86 65.92 -59.75
N VAL A 246 10.75 66.63 -59.86
CA VAL A 246 9.40 66.04 -59.82
C VAL A 246 9.22 65.05 -60.96
N GLU A 247 9.59 65.43 -62.19
CA GLU A 247 9.49 64.52 -63.34
C GLU A 247 10.29 63.24 -63.15
N PHE A 248 11.56 63.36 -62.75
CA PHE A 248 12.40 62.18 -62.49
C PHE A 248 11.84 61.31 -61.37
N SER A 249 11.37 61.92 -60.29
CA SER A 249 10.75 61.19 -59.18
C SER A 249 9.47 60.50 -59.59
N TYR A 250 8.67 61.11 -60.49
CA TYR A 250 7.45 60.52 -61.02
C TYR A 250 7.76 59.26 -61.81
N TYR A 251 8.69 59.35 -62.78
CA TYR A 251 9.11 58.17 -63.56
C TYR A 251 9.74 57.09 -62.69
N ASP A 252 10.61 57.43 -61.73
CA ASP A 252 11.22 56.45 -60.85
C ASP A 252 10.15 55.73 -60.00
N ALA A 253 9.13 56.44 -59.50
CA ALA A 253 8.03 55.87 -58.73
C ALA A 253 7.07 55.02 -59.59
N THR A 254 6.68 55.49 -60.78
CA THR A 254 5.83 54.72 -61.71
C THR A 254 6.52 53.42 -62.14
N ASN A 255 7.81 53.48 -62.51
CA ASN A 255 8.56 52.27 -62.87
C ASN A 255 8.68 51.29 -61.69
N ALA A 256 8.85 51.80 -60.47
CA ALA A 256 8.88 50.95 -59.29
C ALA A 256 7.51 50.32 -58.99
N TYR A 257 6.42 51.06 -59.18
CA TYR A 257 5.06 50.54 -59.08
C TYR A 257 4.80 49.44 -60.12
N ASP A 258 5.12 49.69 -61.39
CA ASP A 258 4.94 48.71 -62.47
C ASP A 258 5.75 47.45 -62.22
N ALA A 259 7.01 47.58 -61.78
CA ALA A 259 7.86 46.45 -61.43
C ALA A 259 7.30 45.64 -60.24
N LEU A 260 6.74 46.31 -59.22
CA LEU A 260 6.09 45.64 -58.09
C LEU A 260 4.84 44.90 -58.55
N ARG A 261 4.02 45.52 -59.41
CA ARG A 261 2.78 44.93 -59.93
C ARG A 261 3.05 43.74 -60.86
N GLU A 262 4.06 43.83 -61.71
CA GLU A 262 4.53 42.72 -62.56
C GLU A 262 5.02 41.55 -61.71
N LYS A 263 5.76 41.84 -60.64
CA LYS A 263 6.36 40.82 -59.76
C LYS A 263 5.33 40.06 -58.92
N TYR A 264 4.28 40.72 -58.44
CA TYR A 264 3.37 40.13 -57.45
C TYR A 264 1.90 39.99 -57.88
N GLY A 265 1.45 40.70 -58.91
CA GLY A 265 0.05 40.67 -59.32
C GLY A 265 -0.90 41.15 -58.21
N THR A 266 -1.91 40.35 -57.88
CA THR A 266 -2.86 40.63 -56.78
C THR A 266 -2.45 39.90 -55.49
N VAL A 267 -2.53 40.58 -54.35
CA VAL A 267 -1.98 40.09 -53.07
C VAL A 267 -3.04 39.43 -52.17
N ILE A 268 -4.33 39.57 -52.51
CA ILE A 268 -5.50 39.22 -51.67
C ILE A 268 -5.57 37.73 -51.24
N ASN A 269 -4.83 36.82 -51.87
CA ASN A 269 -4.88 35.37 -51.59
C ASN A 269 -3.51 34.74 -51.24
N VAL A 270 -2.52 35.53 -50.80
CA VAL A 270 -1.22 34.98 -50.44
C VAL A 270 -1.27 34.40 -49.02
N GLU A 271 -1.26 33.07 -48.89
CA GLU A 271 -1.28 32.35 -47.60
C GLU A 271 0.11 32.16 -46.96
N ASP A 272 1.18 32.42 -47.73
CA ASP A 272 2.57 32.24 -47.27
C ASP A 272 3.10 33.53 -46.62
N THR A 273 3.32 33.48 -45.31
CA THR A 273 3.83 34.60 -44.50
C THR A 273 5.17 35.13 -44.99
N ARG A 274 6.08 34.27 -45.47
CA ARG A 274 7.40 34.74 -45.95
C ARG A 274 7.24 35.53 -47.25
N LYS A 275 6.32 35.11 -48.11
CA LYS A 275 5.98 35.85 -49.32
C LYS A 275 5.32 37.18 -48.96
N LEU A 276 4.33 37.19 -48.06
CA LEU A 276 3.71 38.42 -47.57
C LEU A 276 4.73 39.39 -46.98
N GLN A 277 5.69 38.91 -46.18
CA GLN A 277 6.76 39.75 -45.62
C GLN A 277 7.66 40.36 -46.70
N THR A 278 7.97 39.59 -47.74
CA THR A 278 8.75 40.07 -48.88
C THR A 278 7.96 41.14 -49.64
N ILE A 279 6.68 40.89 -49.93
CA ILE A 279 5.80 41.86 -50.61
C ILE A 279 5.66 43.14 -49.77
N LEU A 280 5.46 43.02 -48.47
CA LEU A 280 5.35 44.16 -47.56
C LEU A 280 6.63 45.02 -47.58
N THR A 281 7.80 44.38 -47.60
CA THR A 281 9.08 45.09 -47.66
C THR A 281 9.21 45.89 -48.95
N ASP A 282 8.85 45.29 -50.09
CA ASP A 282 8.87 45.96 -51.38
C ASP A 282 7.81 47.07 -51.46
N ALA A 283 6.62 46.86 -50.88
CA ALA A 283 5.56 47.87 -50.80
C ALA A 283 5.96 49.07 -49.93
N ILE A 284 6.66 48.84 -48.81
CA ILE A 284 7.21 49.92 -47.97
C ILE A 284 8.25 50.74 -48.75
N ALA A 285 9.10 50.07 -49.54
CA ALA A 285 10.09 50.77 -50.36
C ALA A 285 9.41 51.67 -51.41
N LEU A 286 8.39 51.16 -52.10
CA LEU A 286 7.59 51.93 -53.05
C LEU A 286 6.86 53.10 -52.36
N ALA A 287 6.19 52.85 -51.23
CA ALA A 287 5.51 53.88 -50.46
C ALA A 287 6.47 55.01 -50.03
N GLY A 288 7.71 54.68 -49.70
CA GLY A 288 8.78 55.66 -49.45
C GLY A 288 9.04 56.57 -50.65
N GLN A 289 9.15 55.99 -51.86
CA GLN A 289 9.33 56.77 -53.09
C GLN A 289 8.12 57.67 -53.40
N ILE A 290 6.91 57.24 -53.06
CA ILE A 290 5.68 58.03 -53.23
C ILE A 290 5.64 59.20 -52.22
N VAL A 291 6.11 59.00 -50.99
CA VAL A 291 6.29 60.10 -50.02
C VAL A 291 7.29 61.14 -50.54
N ASP A 292 8.42 60.70 -51.10
CA ASP A 292 9.41 61.60 -51.69
C ASP A 292 8.82 62.38 -52.88
N LEU A 293 8.13 61.67 -53.80
CA LEU A 293 7.47 62.27 -54.96
C LEU A 293 6.43 63.31 -54.54
N THR A 294 5.49 62.95 -53.66
CA THR A 294 4.43 63.87 -53.21
C THR A 294 4.99 65.06 -52.45
N GLY A 295 6.12 64.89 -51.73
CA GLY A 295 6.87 65.97 -51.12
C GLY A 295 7.41 66.96 -52.16
N LEU A 296 8.13 66.46 -53.16
CA LEU A 296 8.68 67.27 -54.26
C LEU A 296 7.57 67.96 -55.07
N SER A 297 6.50 67.23 -55.41
CA SER A 297 5.36 67.76 -56.15
C SER A 297 4.64 68.86 -55.37
N TYR A 298 4.48 68.70 -54.06
CA TYR A 298 3.91 69.75 -53.21
C TYR A 298 4.76 71.01 -53.23
N GLU A 299 6.08 70.89 -53.05
CA GLU A 299 7.01 72.02 -53.13
C GLU A 299 6.95 72.69 -54.51
N PHE A 300 6.87 71.90 -55.59
CA PHE A 300 6.79 72.40 -56.96
C PHE A 300 5.54 73.23 -57.20
N VAL A 301 4.37 72.71 -56.81
CA VAL A 301 3.08 73.42 -56.95
C VAL A 301 3.05 74.70 -56.10
N GLN A 302 3.86 74.84 -55.04
CA GLN A 302 4.02 76.13 -54.34
C GLN A 302 4.63 77.22 -55.23
N THR A 303 5.41 76.85 -56.25
CA THR A 303 6.05 77.78 -57.19
C THR A 303 5.13 78.24 -58.33
N ALA A 304 3.91 77.70 -58.40
CA ALA A 304 2.91 78.02 -59.40
C ALA A 304 2.45 79.50 -59.33
N VAL A 305 2.24 80.12 -60.48
CA VAL A 305 1.85 81.53 -60.64
C VAL A 305 0.55 81.63 -61.44
N PRO A 306 -0.40 82.51 -61.04
CA PRO A 306 -1.65 82.72 -61.78
C PRO A 306 -1.42 83.13 -63.24
N SER A 307 -2.30 82.64 -64.10
CA SER A 307 -2.30 82.92 -65.54
C SER A 307 -3.73 83.13 -66.06
N ALA A 308 -3.88 83.41 -67.35
CA ALA A 308 -5.20 83.52 -67.97
C ALA A 308 -5.98 82.20 -67.95
N SER A 309 -5.28 81.05 -67.95
CA SER A 309 -5.87 79.71 -67.93
C SER A 309 -6.00 79.12 -66.53
N TYR A 310 -5.25 79.64 -65.55
CA TYR A 310 -5.22 79.16 -64.16
C TYR A 310 -5.35 80.33 -63.19
N THR A 311 -6.50 80.46 -62.56
CA THR A 311 -6.79 81.52 -61.59
C THR A 311 -6.11 81.27 -60.24
N ASP A 312 -6.11 82.28 -59.36
CA ASP A 312 -5.69 82.11 -57.96
C ASP A 312 -6.48 81.01 -57.24
N SER A 313 -7.77 80.83 -57.58
CA SER A 313 -8.59 79.77 -57.01
C SER A 313 -8.08 78.40 -57.45
N ASP A 314 -7.85 78.21 -58.76
CA ASP A 314 -7.40 76.94 -59.32
C ASP A 314 -6.04 76.53 -58.74
N ILE A 315 -5.11 77.50 -58.61
CA ILE A 315 -3.79 77.25 -58.02
C ILE A 315 -3.90 76.87 -56.54
N ASN A 316 -4.79 77.52 -55.78
CA ASN A 316 -4.98 77.16 -54.38
C ASN A 316 -5.62 75.77 -54.21
N ASP A 317 -6.52 75.39 -55.12
CA ASP A 317 -7.12 74.06 -55.15
C ASP A 317 -6.06 73.00 -55.48
N MET A 318 -5.20 73.23 -56.48
CA MET A 318 -4.06 72.36 -56.79
C MET A 318 -3.12 72.17 -55.59
N LYS A 319 -2.78 73.25 -54.88
CA LYS A 319 -1.96 73.20 -53.66
C LYS A 319 -2.63 72.37 -52.56
N SER A 320 -3.95 72.50 -52.42
CA SER A 320 -4.74 71.74 -51.44
C SER A 320 -4.78 70.25 -51.78
N THR A 321 -5.04 69.90 -53.03
CA THR A 321 -5.03 68.52 -53.53
C THR A 321 -3.66 67.88 -53.34
N MET A 322 -2.59 68.57 -53.73
CA MET A 322 -1.23 68.04 -53.58
C MET A 322 -0.81 67.87 -52.11
N ASN A 323 -1.26 68.77 -51.22
CA ASN A 323 -1.04 68.59 -49.77
C ASN A 323 -1.80 67.39 -49.20
N THR A 324 -3.00 67.12 -49.74
CA THR A 324 -3.80 65.94 -49.39
C THR A 324 -3.08 64.68 -49.84
N ALA A 325 -2.64 64.62 -51.10
CA ALA A 325 -1.86 63.51 -51.65
C ALA A 325 -0.60 63.22 -50.81
N ARG A 326 0.14 64.26 -50.41
CA ARG A 326 1.31 64.13 -49.50
C ARG A 326 0.94 63.53 -48.15
N SER A 327 -0.16 63.96 -47.57
CA SER A 327 -0.62 63.46 -46.26
C SER A 327 -1.04 61.99 -46.36
N THR A 328 -1.76 61.62 -47.42
CA THR A 328 -2.15 60.23 -47.72
C THR A 328 -0.94 59.32 -47.89
N ALA A 329 0.07 59.74 -48.65
CA ALA A 329 1.30 58.97 -48.85
C ALA A 329 2.04 58.67 -47.54
N ILE A 330 2.12 59.66 -46.63
CA ILE A 330 2.74 59.49 -45.31
C ILE A 330 1.94 58.48 -44.46
N THR A 331 0.61 58.63 -44.39
CA THR A 331 -0.25 57.70 -43.65
C THR A 331 -0.16 56.27 -44.17
N LEU A 332 -0.05 56.10 -45.48
CA LEU A 332 0.11 54.80 -46.13
C LEU A 332 1.45 54.15 -45.74
N LEU A 333 2.55 54.90 -45.81
CA LEU A 333 3.87 54.41 -45.40
C LEU A 333 3.90 54.01 -43.92
N ASP A 334 3.29 54.82 -43.04
CA ASP A 334 3.20 54.52 -41.62
C ASP A 334 2.37 53.26 -41.36
N THR A 335 1.24 53.09 -42.05
CA THR A 335 0.40 51.90 -41.97
C THR A 335 1.17 50.62 -42.34
N LEU A 336 1.91 50.65 -43.45
CA LEU A 336 2.72 49.49 -43.88
C LEU A 336 3.87 49.19 -42.91
N ARG A 337 4.51 50.22 -42.34
CA ARG A 337 5.56 50.04 -41.32
C ARG A 337 5.02 49.46 -40.02
N ASP A 338 3.82 49.88 -39.61
CA ASP A 338 3.15 49.31 -38.44
C ASP A 338 2.86 47.82 -38.65
N GLN A 339 2.38 47.43 -39.84
CA GLN A 339 2.21 46.01 -40.19
C GLN A 339 3.53 45.22 -40.10
N GLN A 340 4.65 45.81 -40.55
CA GLN A 340 5.98 45.18 -40.48
C GLN A 340 6.45 44.99 -39.03
N ALA A 341 6.20 45.98 -38.16
CA ALA A 341 6.54 45.94 -36.75
C ALA A 341 5.81 44.84 -35.96
N THR A 342 4.61 44.44 -36.41
CA THR A 342 3.85 43.31 -35.86
C THR A 342 4.51 41.95 -36.10
N LEU A 343 5.48 41.84 -37.01
CA LEU A 343 6.04 40.56 -37.47
C LEU A 343 7.54 40.37 -37.20
N THR A 344 8.31 41.44 -37.00
CA THR A 344 9.79 41.38 -37.13
C THR A 344 10.59 41.86 -35.93
N LEU A 345 9.96 42.42 -34.90
CA LEU A 345 10.68 42.96 -33.75
C LEU A 345 10.89 41.90 -32.65
N PRO A 346 12.14 41.53 -32.31
CA PRO A 346 12.43 40.71 -31.14
C PRO A 346 11.87 41.40 -29.88
N GLY A 347 10.97 40.72 -29.17
CA GLY A 347 10.36 41.23 -27.93
C GLY A 347 8.91 41.70 -28.03
N LYS A 348 8.24 41.55 -29.20
CA LYS A 348 6.78 41.55 -29.31
C LYS A 348 6.33 40.15 -29.73
N ASN A 349 5.46 39.51 -28.95
CA ASN A 349 4.84 38.24 -29.30
C ASN A 349 4.15 38.35 -30.66
N THR A 350 4.75 37.75 -31.70
CA THR A 350 4.09 37.65 -33.00
C THR A 350 2.96 36.62 -32.90
N THR A 351 1.91 36.76 -33.72
CA THR A 351 0.82 35.76 -33.76
C THR A 351 1.32 34.36 -34.15
N LEU A 352 2.42 34.29 -34.92
CA LEU A 352 3.11 33.04 -35.22
C LEU A 352 3.78 32.43 -33.99
N GLN A 353 4.52 33.25 -33.23
CA GLN A 353 5.18 32.79 -32.00
C GLN A 353 4.15 32.33 -30.96
N ASP A 354 3.05 33.06 -30.79
CA ASP A 354 1.95 32.65 -29.90
C ASP A 354 1.33 31.30 -30.32
N LEU A 355 1.29 31.00 -31.62
CA LEU A 355 0.84 29.71 -32.14
C LEU A 355 1.87 28.60 -31.87
N GLU A 356 3.14 28.85 -32.19
CA GLU A 356 4.24 27.90 -31.96
C GLU A 356 4.35 27.54 -30.46
N ASP A 357 4.29 28.52 -29.56
CA ASP A 357 4.32 28.31 -28.11
C ASP A 357 3.12 27.48 -27.62
N ALA A 358 1.93 27.71 -28.21
CA ALA A 358 0.73 26.94 -27.90
C ALA A 358 0.81 25.49 -28.40
N GLU A 359 1.35 25.28 -29.61
CA GLU A 359 1.61 23.95 -30.18
C GLU A 359 2.65 23.18 -29.37
N GLU A 360 3.75 23.81 -28.97
CA GLU A 360 4.77 23.20 -28.12
C GLU A 360 4.19 22.80 -26.76
N SER A 361 3.37 23.67 -26.16
CA SER A 361 2.68 23.38 -24.90
C SER A 361 1.73 22.18 -25.01
N LEU A 362 0.97 22.08 -26.11
CA LEU A 362 0.11 20.93 -26.38
C LEU A 362 0.94 19.65 -26.59
N ALA A 363 2.00 19.72 -27.40
CA ALA A 363 2.88 18.59 -27.68
C ALA A 363 3.55 18.05 -26.40
N LEU A 364 3.93 18.93 -25.48
CA LEU A 364 4.46 18.53 -24.18
C LEU A 364 3.43 17.73 -23.36
N LEU A 365 2.18 18.18 -23.32
CA LEU A 365 1.10 17.49 -22.60
C LEU A 365 0.78 16.13 -23.23
N GLU A 366 0.73 16.05 -24.56
CA GLU A 366 0.50 14.81 -25.29
C GLU A 366 1.66 13.82 -25.09
N SER A 367 2.90 14.31 -25.10
CA SER A 367 4.09 13.52 -24.78
C SER A 367 4.08 12.99 -23.35
N GLN A 368 3.64 13.79 -22.37
CA GLN A 368 3.46 13.33 -21.00
C GLN A 368 2.39 12.22 -20.91
N GLN A 369 1.30 12.35 -21.67
CA GLN A 369 0.25 11.34 -21.73
C GLN A 369 0.75 10.04 -22.38
N GLU A 370 1.50 10.12 -23.48
CA GLU A 370 2.07 8.96 -24.16
C GLU A 370 3.09 8.22 -23.29
N ASN A 371 3.99 8.97 -22.65
CA ASN A 371 5.02 8.42 -21.78
C ASN A 371 4.52 8.02 -20.38
N LYS A 372 3.21 8.15 -20.13
CA LYS A 372 2.57 7.86 -18.85
C LYS A 372 3.20 8.63 -17.69
N THR A 373 3.57 9.88 -17.89
CA THR A 373 4.15 10.76 -16.87
C THR A 373 3.18 11.87 -16.46
N THR A 374 1.87 11.62 -16.58
CA THR A 374 0.84 12.58 -16.16
C THR A 374 0.59 12.50 -14.66
N THR A 375 -0.08 13.50 -14.10
CA THR A 375 -0.52 13.50 -12.70
C THR A 375 -1.43 12.29 -12.38
N ALA A 376 -2.23 11.84 -13.34
CA ALA A 376 -3.06 10.64 -13.21
C ALA A 376 -2.21 9.36 -13.12
N ASP A 377 -1.16 9.25 -13.94
CA ASP A 377 -0.25 8.10 -13.89
C ASP A 377 0.54 8.06 -12.57
N ASP A 378 0.96 9.22 -12.07
CA ASP A 378 1.63 9.32 -10.78
C ASP A 378 0.72 8.90 -9.62
N GLN A 379 -0.56 9.28 -9.68
CA GLN A 379 -1.56 8.82 -8.72
C GLN A 379 -1.76 7.30 -8.80
N GLU A 380 -1.80 6.72 -10.00
CA GLU A 380 -1.90 5.27 -10.19
C GLU A 380 -0.68 4.52 -9.64
N ARG A 381 0.53 5.06 -9.82
CA ARG A 381 1.74 4.54 -9.18
C ARG A 381 1.64 4.59 -7.66
N SER A 382 1.13 5.69 -7.11
CA SER A 382 0.90 5.83 -5.67
C SER A 382 -0.06 4.76 -5.13
N VAL A 383 -1.18 4.53 -5.83
CA VAL A 383 -2.14 3.47 -5.52
C VAL A 383 -1.46 2.09 -5.56
N SER A 384 -0.66 1.80 -6.58
CA SER A 384 0.08 0.53 -6.67
C SER A 384 1.03 0.36 -5.48
N ASN A 385 1.80 1.40 -5.14
CA ASN A 385 2.73 1.38 -4.02
C ASN A 385 2.02 1.18 -2.67
N LEU A 386 0.88 1.85 -2.46
CA LEU A 386 0.06 1.67 -1.25
C LEU A 386 -0.51 0.26 -1.16
N ASN A 387 -0.96 -0.31 -2.28
CA ASN A 387 -1.45 -1.67 -2.33
C ASN A 387 -0.35 -2.71 -2.02
N ASP A 388 0.87 -2.50 -2.51
CA ASP A 388 2.00 -3.38 -2.19
C ASP A 388 2.43 -3.26 -0.72
N LYS A 389 2.42 -2.05 -0.15
CA LYS A 389 2.62 -1.83 1.29
C LYS A 389 1.53 -2.52 2.12
N LEU A 390 0.27 -2.41 1.72
CA LEU A 390 -0.85 -3.05 2.40
C LEU A 390 -0.68 -4.58 2.44
N ARG A 391 -0.27 -5.20 1.31
CA ARG A 391 0.03 -6.63 1.26
C ARG A 391 1.16 -7.03 2.19
N ALA A 392 2.23 -6.24 2.25
CA ALA A 392 3.35 -6.48 3.17
C ALA A 392 2.90 -6.40 4.64
N GLU A 393 2.10 -5.39 4.98
CA GLU A 393 1.59 -5.18 6.34
C GLU A 393 0.61 -6.30 6.75
N GLN A 394 -0.25 -6.76 5.83
CA GLN A 394 -1.15 -7.91 6.06
C GLN A 394 -0.36 -9.21 6.30
N ALA A 395 0.76 -9.42 5.58
CA ALA A 395 1.66 -10.54 5.82
C ALA A 395 2.33 -10.43 7.20
N GLN A 396 2.75 -9.23 7.59
CA GLN A 396 3.35 -8.95 8.90
C GLN A 396 2.35 -9.15 10.05
N LEU A 397 1.08 -8.76 9.88
CA LEU A 397 0.00 -9.05 10.83
C LEU A 397 -0.16 -10.56 11.02
N SER A 398 -0.21 -11.32 9.93
CA SER A 398 -0.33 -12.79 9.96
C SER A 398 0.87 -13.46 10.65
N GLN A 399 2.08 -12.96 10.39
CA GLN A 399 3.30 -13.43 11.05
C GLN A 399 3.31 -13.10 12.55
N THR A 400 2.89 -11.89 12.92
CA THR A 400 2.78 -11.45 14.31
C THR A 400 1.80 -12.33 15.07
N GLN A 401 0.61 -12.55 14.51
CA GLN A 401 -0.39 -13.44 15.09
C GLN A 401 0.16 -14.85 15.31
N THR A 402 0.81 -15.42 14.29
CA THR A 402 1.40 -16.76 14.38
C THR A 402 2.50 -16.82 15.44
N SER A 403 3.40 -15.83 15.47
CA SER A 403 4.50 -15.75 16.44
C SER A 403 3.99 -15.70 17.88
N VAL A 404 3.03 -14.80 18.15
CA VAL A 404 2.46 -14.64 19.49
C VAL A 404 1.69 -15.90 19.93
N ASP A 405 0.92 -16.51 19.02
CA ASP A 405 0.19 -17.75 19.31
C ASP A 405 1.15 -18.94 19.60
N VAL A 406 2.31 -18.99 18.93
CA VAL A 406 3.38 -19.96 19.23
C VAL A 406 3.99 -19.69 20.61
N GLN A 407 4.31 -18.45 20.95
CA GLN A 407 4.85 -18.09 22.27
C GLN A 407 3.87 -18.43 23.39
N ILE A 408 2.57 -18.18 23.20
CA ILE A 408 1.52 -18.53 24.16
C ILE A 408 1.43 -20.04 24.33
N SER A 409 1.46 -20.79 23.22
CA SER A 409 1.45 -22.25 23.24
C SER A 409 2.66 -22.83 23.99
N GLN A 410 3.86 -22.28 23.75
CA GLN A 410 5.07 -22.65 24.49
C GLN A 410 4.94 -22.35 25.98
N GLN A 411 4.43 -21.17 26.35
CA GLN A 411 4.27 -20.79 27.75
C GLN A 411 3.19 -21.63 28.47
N ARG A 412 2.12 -22.01 27.77
CA ARG A 412 1.11 -22.98 28.28
C ARG A 412 1.74 -24.35 28.54
N ASN A 413 2.60 -24.82 27.64
CA ASN A 413 3.34 -26.07 27.84
C ASN A 413 4.27 -25.99 29.06
N THR A 414 4.99 -24.87 29.22
CA THR A 414 5.83 -24.62 30.41
C THR A 414 5.00 -24.64 31.69
N LEU A 415 3.85 -23.95 31.72
CA LEU A 415 2.94 -23.97 32.87
C LEU A 415 2.47 -25.40 33.19
N ALA A 416 2.05 -26.16 32.17
CA ALA A 416 1.62 -27.55 32.35
C ALA A 416 2.75 -28.43 32.93
N GLN A 417 3.99 -28.29 32.44
CA GLN A 417 5.16 -28.99 32.99
C GLN A 417 5.40 -28.63 34.46
N LYS A 418 5.31 -27.34 34.83
CA LYS A 418 5.46 -26.89 36.21
C LYS A 418 4.34 -27.40 37.12
N GLN A 419 3.10 -27.45 36.64
CA GLN A 419 1.97 -28.05 37.36
C GLN A 419 2.17 -29.55 37.59
N VAL A 420 2.66 -30.28 36.59
CA VAL A 420 3.03 -31.70 36.75
C VAL A 420 4.16 -31.87 37.77
N ALA A 421 5.16 -31.00 37.76
CA ALA A 421 6.23 -31.01 38.75
C ALA A 421 5.68 -30.76 40.17
N LEU A 422 4.76 -29.81 40.33
CA LEU A 422 4.08 -29.55 41.60
C LEU A 422 3.30 -30.77 42.09
N GLN A 423 2.55 -31.43 41.21
CA GLN A 423 1.84 -32.67 41.57
C GLN A 423 2.80 -33.78 41.98
N LYS A 424 3.94 -33.92 41.30
CA LYS A 424 4.99 -34.87 41.68
C LYS A 424 5.58 -34.55 43.05
N ALA A 425 5.90 -33.29 43.34
CA ALA A 425 6.41 -32.84 44.63
C ALA A 425 5.38 -33.09 45.77
N LYS A 426 4.09 -32.79 45.52
CA LYS A 426 3.00 -33.11 46.46
C LYS A 426 2.84 -34.61 46.72
N ARG A 427 2.88 -35.44 45.67
CA ARG A 427 2.88 -36.91 45.83
C ARG A 427 4.15 -37.44 46.51
N ALA A 428 5.28 -36.76 46.37
CA ALA A 428 6.50 -37.13 47.06
C ALA A 428 6.40 -36.87 48.57
N LEU A 429 5.67 -35.82 48.99
CA LEU A 429 5.39 -35.55 50.41
C LEU A 429 4.63 -36.69 51.08
N GLU A 430 3.70 -37.35 50.37
CA GLU A 430 2.97 -38.52 50.88
C GLU A 430 3.92 -39.67 51.29
N LYS A 431 5.13 -39.75 50.71
CA LYS A 431 6.15 -40.76 51.05
C LYS A 431 6.88 -40.48 52.37
N TYR A 432 6.73 -39.29 52.95
CA TYR A 432 7.27 -38.91 54.27
C TYR A 432 6.32 -39.29 55.43
N GLU A 433 5.17 -39.87 55.10
CA GLU A 433 4.21 -40.41 56.05
C GLU A 433 4.22 -41.94 55.98
N LEU A 434 4.28 -42.61 57.13
CA LEU A 434 4.15 -44.06 57.23
C LEU A 434 2.73 -44.37 57.71
N ARG A 435 1.94 -45.04 56.86
CA ARG A 435 0.55 -45.41 57.15
C ARG A 435 0.36 -46.92 57.24
N ALA A 436 -0.61 -47.35 58.03
CA ALA A 436 -0.96 -48.75 58.18
C ALA A 436 -1.52 -49.33 56.86
N PRO A 437 -0.97 -50.45 56.36
CA PRO A 437 -1.35 -51.00 55.05
C PRO A 437 -2.72 -51.72 55.03
N PHE A 438 -3.20 -52.18 56.19
CA PHE A 438 -4.44 -52.94 56.33
C PHE A 438 -5.04 -52.77 57.72
#